data_AF-A0A7W0SZZ1-F1
#
_entry.id   AF-A0A7W0SZZ1-F1
#
_cell.length_a   1.000
_cell.length_b   1.000
_cell.length_c   1.000
_cell.angle_alpha   90.00
_cell.angle_beta   90.00
_cell.angle_gamma   90.00
#
_symmetry.space_group_name_H-M   'P 1'
#
loop_
_entity.id
_entity.type
_entity.pdbx_description
1 polymer ?
#
loop_
_entity_poly.entity_id
_entity_poly.type
_entity_poly.pdbx_seq_one_letter_code
_entity_poly.pdbx_strand_id
1 'polypeptide(L)'
;MFGRTASLLLVASAAACAAGEPGEIEPFYESSKADGNRPRLRVIDDDRLHVDEPSDLVRVGDQLYTVSDVRSKIYAITRGGNVEEEIDVEGQDLEAIAYDRHHDELVIADEATGKIWRVGFDGKRHDSIEIEGADDGNSGIEGLTFDDDDHLFVAKEKDPARIYELGRDGEVLHDKKIDFTEDLSALSWNPQDGHLYALGDHDHALYQLDHDLDVVYSWRLPIEHPEGLAFDGDRLFIVSDSDERIYEFELATD
;
A
#
# COMPACT_ATOMS: atom_id res chain seq x y z
N MET A 1 -24.20 -55.15 -43.65
CA MET A 1 -23.34 -53.95 -43.60
C MET A 1 -24.22 -52.77 -43.21
N PHE A 2 -23.72 -51.89 -42.34
CA PHE A 2 -24.36 -50.72 -41.72
C PHE A 2 -25.19 -50.95 -40.46
N GLY A 3 -24.55 -50.59 -39.34
CA GLY A 3 -25.19 -50.40 -38.04
C GLY A 3 -25.64 -48.96 -37.83
N ARG A 4 -26.15 -48.68 -36.64
CA ARG A 4 -26.30 -47.33 -36.08
C ARG A 4 -26.27 -47.41 -34.56
N THR A 5 -25.13 -47.01 -34.00
CA THR A 5 -24.96 -46.65 -32.59
C THR A 5 -25.48 -45.23 -32.39
N ALA A 6 -26.34 -45.03 -31.38
CA ALA A 6 -26.77 -43.70 -30.95
C ALA A 6 -25.66 -43.09 -30.08
N SER A 7 -25.08 -41.97 -30.53
CA SER A 7 -24.19 -41.15 -29.70
C SER A 7 -25.04 -40.21 -28.85
N LEU A 8 -24.82 -40.28 -27.53
CA LEU A 8 -25.34 -39.33 -26.56
C LEU A 8 -24.46 -38.07 -26.65
N LEU A 9 -25.02 -36.94 -27.11
CA LEU A 9 -24.34 -35.64 -27.04
C LEU A 9 -24.41 -35.14 -25.61
N LEU A 10 -23.26 -35.13 -24.93
CA LEU A 10 -23.07 -34.33 -23.72
C LEU A 10 -22.84 -32.89 -24.17
N VAL A 11 -23.79 -32.00 -23.92
CA VAL A 11 -23.56 -30.56 -24.07
C VAL A 11 -22.95 -30.09 -22.75
N ALA A 12 -21.62 -30.01 -22.73
CA ALA A 12 -20.92 -29.30 -21.67
C ALA A 12 -21.01 -27.80 -21.99
N SER A 13 -21.79 -27.06 -21.21
CA SER A 13 -21.70 -25.60 -21.22
C SER A 13 -20.42 -25.20 -20.49
N ALA A 14 -19.39 -24.82 -21.24
CA ALA A 14 -18.28 -24.07 -20.68
C ALA A 14 -18.80 -22.66 -20.38
N ALA A 15 -18.99 -22.35 -19.09
CA ALA A 15 -18.98 -20.95 -18.66
C ALA A 15 -17.55 -20.46 -18.88
N ALA A 16 -17.37 -19.59 -19.88
CA ALA A 16 -16.13 -18.89 -20.07
C ALA A 16 -16.03 -17.84 -18.97
N CYS A 17 -15.25 -18.11 -17.92
CA CYS A 17 -14.63 -17.02 -17.17
C CYS A 17 -13.71 -16.32 -18.17
N ALA A 18 -13.94 -15.02 -18.40
CA ALA A 18 -12.97 -14.19 -19.09
C ALA A 18 -11.72 -14.15 -18.22
N ALA A 19 -10.74 -14.99 -18.53
CA ALA A 19 -9.39 -14.79 -18.03
C ALA A 19 -8.86 -13.54 -18.75
N GLY A 20 -8.46 -12.52 -17.99
CA GLY A 20 -7.78 -11.34 -18.52
C GLY A 20 -6.55 -11.73 -19.34
N GLU A 21 -6.02 -10.79 -20.11
CA GLU A 21 -4.74 -10.98 -20.81
C GLU A 21 -3.66 -11.41 -19.78
N PRO A 22 -2.72 -12.31 -20.14
CA PRO A 22 -1.67 -12.74 -19.22
C PRO A 22 -0.91 -11.53 -18.67
N GLY A 23 -0.95 -11.34 -17.34
CA GLY A 23 -0.29 -10.22 -16.66
C GLY A 23 -1.20 -9.04 -16.30
N GLU A 24 -2.49 -9.07 -16.64
CA GLU A 24 -3.49 -8.12 -16.13
C GLU A 24 -4.23 -8.70 -14.91
N ILE A 25 -4.43 -7.89 -13.87
CA ILE A 25 -5.19 -8.19 -12.66
C ILE A 25 -6.40 -7.26 -12.64
N GLU A 26 -7.58 -7.86 -12.82
CA GLU A 26 -8.86 -7.18 -12.75
C GLU A 26 -9.31 -7.00 -11.29
N PRO A 27 -10.05 -5.93 -10.96
CA PRO A 27 -10.65 -5.79 -9.65
C PRO A 27 -11.70 -6.90 -9.45
N PHE A 28 -11.60 -7.62 -8.33
CA PHE A 28 -12.57 -8.64 -7.96
C PHE A 28 -13.82 -8.05 -7.28
N TYR A 29 -13.71 -6.82 -6.79
CA TYR A 29 -14.79 -6.04 -6.22
C TYR A 29 -14.88 -4.66 -6.88
N GLU A 30 -16.11 -4.20 -7.09
CA GLU A 30 -16.48 -2.89 -7.60
C GLU A 30 -17.76 -2.45 -6.87
N SER A 31 -17.73 -1.28 -6.24
CA SER A 31 -18.87 -0.77 -5.49
C SER A 31 -19.86 -0.03 -6.39
N SER A 32 -21.05 0.27 -5.89
CA SER A 32 -22.01 1.09 -6.64
C SER A 32 -21.62 2.57 -6.77
N LYS A 33 -20.55 3.01 -6.07
CA LYS A 33 -19.98 4.36 -6.16
C LYS A 33 -18.92 4.47 -7.27
N ALA A 34 -18.53 3.36 -7.88
CA ALA A 34 -17.64 3.30 -9.03
C ALA A 34 -18.10 4.23 -10.17
N ASP A 35 -17.15 4.89 -10.82
CA ASP A 35 -17.40 5.78 -11.97
C ASP A 35 -17.62 5.00 -13.27
N GLY A 36 -17.45 3.68 -13.24
CA GLY A 36 -17.58 2.76 -14.36
C GLY A 36 -16.35 2.69 -15.27
N ASN A 37 -15.30 3.46 -14.98
CA ASN A 37 -13.96 3.22 -15.51
C ASN A 37 -13.37 2.08 -14.69
N ARG A 38 -12.94 0.99 -15.31
CA ARG A 38 -12.59 -0.23 -14.59
C ARG A 38 -11.07 -0.40 -14.55
N PRO A 39 -10.37 0.25 -13.59
CA PRO A 39 -8.92 0.20 -13.53
C PRO A 39 -8.42 -1.23 -13.31
N ARG A 40 -7.36 -1.59 -14.02
CA ARG A 40 -6.69 -2.90 -13.91
C ARG A 40 -5.21 -2.71 -13.63
N LEU A 41 -4.62 -3.62 -12.87
CA LEU A 41 -3.18 -3.62 -12.65
C LEU A 41 -2.51 -4.44 -13.74
N ARG A 42 -1.50 -3.90 -14.41
CA ARG A 42 -0.62 -4.67 -15.29
C ARG A 42 0.69 -4.91 -14.60
N VAL A 43 1.13 -6.16 -14.51
CA VAL A 43 2.46 -6.48 -13.98
C VAL A 43 3.53 -5.95 -14.93
N ILE A 44 4.48 -5.20 -14.39
CA ILE A 44 5.61 -4.63 -15.14
C ILE A 44 6.90 -5.35 -14.78
N ASP A 45 7.21 -5.42 -13.48
CA ASP A 45 8.40 -6.07 -12.97
C ASP A 45 8.20 -6.62 -11.55
N ASP A 46 9.07 -7.54 -11.15
CA ASP A 46 9.18 -8.05 -9.80
C ASP A 46 10.65 -8.29 -9.48
N ASP A 47 11.30 -7.26 -8.95
CA ASP A 47 12.74 -7.27 -8.68
C ASP A 47 13.04 -7.68 -7.24
N ARG A 48 14.28 -8.11 -7.00
CA ARG A 48 14.77 -8.27 -5.64
C ARG A 48 15.02 -6.90 -5.01
N LEU A 49 14.47 -6.70 -3.82
CA LEU A 49 14.81 -5.61 -2.93
C LEU A 49 15.98 -6.03 -2.02
N HIS A 50 16.99 -5.18 -1.90
CA HIS A 50 18.18 -5.46 -1.08
C HIS A 50 18.09 -4.80 0.30
N VAL A 51 16.92 -4.93 0.94
CA VAL A 51 16.61 -4.47 2.29
C VAL A 51 16.02 -5.66 3.03
N ASP A 52 16.52 -5.95 4.23
CA ASP A 52 15.99 -7.02 5.09
C ASP A 52 14.66 -6.52 5.69
N GLU A 53 13.61 -7.33 5.65
CA GLU A 53 12.27 -7.06 6.23
C GLU A 53 11.79 -5.61 5.98
N PRO A 54 11.54 -5.23 4.70
CA PRO A 54 11.05 -3.91 4.34
C PRO A 54 9.55 -3.75 4.64
N SER A 55 9.18 -2.67 5.33
CA SER A 55 7.78 -2.32 5.61
C SER A 55 7.24 -1.32 4.57
N ASP A 56 6.86 -0.10 4.95
CA ASP A 56 6.21 0.86 4.05
C ASP A 56 7.15 1.47 2.97
N LEU A 57 6.57 2.16 1.98
CA LEU A 57 7.25 2.71 0.81
C LEU A 57 6.73 4.12 0.45
N VAL A 58 7.63 5.06 0.16
CA VAL A 58 7.26 6.39 -0.36
C VAL A 58 8.14 6.83 -1.51
N ARG A 59 7.60 7.66 -2.41
CA ARG A 59 8.35 8.29 -3.49
C ARG A 59 8.79 9.71 -3.13
N VAL A 60 10.07 10.02 -3.34
CA VAL A 60 10.63 11.37 -3.24
C VAL A 60 11.41 11.68 -4.51
N GLY A 61 10.91 12.63 -5.31
CA GLY A 61 11.48 12.91 -6.62
C GLY A 61 11.47 11.68 -7.53
N ASP A 62 12.66 11.25 -7.97
CA ASP A 62 12.85 10.08 -8.85
C ASP A 62 13.17 8.79 -8.08
N GLN A 63 13.37 8.86 -6.76
CA GLN A 63 13.74 7.75 -5.89
C GLN A 63 12.54 7.25 -5.08
N LEU A 64 12.66 6.00 -4.63
CA LEU A 64 11.78 5.42 -3.62
C LEU A 64 12.54 5.35 -2.29
N TYR A 65 11.82 5.41 -1.19
CA TYR A 65 12.34 5.26 0.16
C TYR A 65 11.51 4.25 0.92
N THR A 66 12.15 3.36 1.66
CA THR A 66 11.50 2.35 2.52
C THR A 66 12.17 2.32 3.89
N VAL A 67 11.44 1.82 4.88
CA VAL A 67 11.95 1.52 6.23
C VAL A 67 12.11 0.01 6.40
N SER A 68 12.73 -0.39 7.50
CA SER A 68 12.88 -1.80 7.89
C SER A 68 12.57 -1.92 9.38
N ASP A 69 11.78 -2.91 9.74
CA ASP A 69 11.40 -3.20 11.12
C ASP A 69 12.58 -3.78 11.93
N VAL A 70 13.46 -4.56 11.29
CA VAL A 70 14.67 -5.14 11.92
C VAL A 70 15.89 -4.24 11.86
N ARG A 71 15.84 -3.15 11.09
CA ARG A 71 16.91 -2.16 10.97
C ARG A 71 16.34 -0.77 11.18
N SER A 72 16.70 -0.10 12.27
CA SER A 72 16.37 1.31 12.53
C SER A 72 17.01 2.30 11.51
N LYS A 73 16.61 2.21 10.25
CA LYS A 73 17.18 2.88 9.09
C LYS A 73 16.08 3.20 8.07
N ILE A 74 16.35 4.23 7.27
CA ILE A 74 15.61 4.51 6.05
C ILE A 74 16.55 4.20 4.88
N TYR A 75 16.03 3.58 3.83
CA TYR A 75 16.78 3.21 2.63
C TYR A 75 16.27 3.99 1.43
N ALA A 76 17.13 4.75 0.77
CA ALA A 76 16.84 5.25 -0.58
C ALA A 76 17.14 4.13 -1.57
N ILE A 77 16.16 3.79 -2.40
CA ILE A 77 16.24 2.69 -3.36
C ILE A 77 15.88 3.15 -4.77
N THR A 78 16.52 2.50 -5.74
CA THR A 78 16.07 2.54 -7.14
C THR A 78 14.73 1.80 -7.29
N ARG A 79 14.00 2.07 -8.38
CA ARG A 79 12.78 1.33 -8.75
C ARG A 79 12.99 -0.18 -8.88
N GLY A 80 14.21 -0.61 -9.26
CA GLY A 80 14.59 -2.03 -9.33
C GLY A 80 15.19 -2.59 -8.04
N GLY A 81 14.90 -2.00 -6.88
CA GLY A 81 15.21 -2.58 -5.57
C GLY A 81 16.67 -2.53 -5.12
N ASN A 82 17.55 -1.80 -5.82
CA ASN A 82 18.92 -1.55 -5.35
C ASN A 82 18.98 -0.38 -4.37
N VAL A 83 19.65 -0.58 -3.24
CA VAL A 83 19.93 0.47 -2.25
C VAL A 83 20.99 1.43 -2.78
N GLU A 84 20.68 2.73 -2.75
CA GLU A 84 21.58 3.82 -3.12
C GLU A 84 22.14 4.56 -1.90
N GLU A 85 21.34 4.67 -0.83
CA GLU A 85 21.71 5.35 0.41
C GLU A 85 21.02 4.70 1.62
N GLU A 86 21.68 4.74 2.77
CA GLU A 86 21.13 4.36 4.07
C GLU A 86 21.21 5.57 5.02
N ILE A 87 20.11 5.85 5.70
CA ILE A 87 19.99 6.93 6.68
C ILE A 87 19.74 6.28 8.04
N ASP A 88 20.68 6.44 8.97
CA ASP A 88 20.50 5.98 10.35
C ASP A 88 19.48 6.86 11.07
N VAL A 89 18.50 6.23 11.73
CA VAL A 89 17.46 6.91 12.50
C VAL A 89 17.32 6.25 13.87
N GLU A 90 16.98 7.00 14.91
CA GLU A 90 16.89 6.50 16.30
C GLU A 90 15.65 5.59 16.56
N GLY A 91 15.32 4.63 15.70
CA GLY A 91 14.09 3.82 15.81
C GLY A 91 14.24 2.55 16.63
N GLN A 92 13.10 1.97 17.00
CA GLN A 92 13.01 0.61 17.53
C GLN A 92 12.37 -0.34 16.54
N ASP A 93 11.27 0.08 15.91
CA ASP A 93 10.37 -0.79 15.12
C ASP A 93 9.71 0.09 14.04
N LEU A 94 10.42 0.34 12.93
CA LEU A 94 9.99 1.33 11.95
C LEU A 94 9.10 0.69 10.88
N GLU A 95 7.81 0.99 10.93
CA GLU A 95 6.84 0.38 10.01
C GLU A 95 6.42 1.28 8.85
N ALA A 96 6.18 2.56 9.14
CA ALA A 96 5.56 3.45 8.17
C ALA A 96 6.49 4.57 7.70
N ILE A 97 6.35 5.01 6.44
CA ILE A 97 7.10 6.14 5.89
C ILE A 97 6.27 6.97 4.90
N ALA A 98 6.32 8.30 5.06
CA ALA A 98 5.73 9.26 4.13
C ALA A 98 6.69 10.42 3.82
N TYR A 99 6.31 11.26 2.86
CA TYR A 99 7.08 12.44 2.48
C TYR A 99 6.23 13.71 2.65
N ASP A 100 6.67 14.57 3.57
CA ASP A 100 6.07 15.89 3.82
C ASP A 100 6.66 16.88 2.81
N ARG A 101 5.98 17.02 1.67
CA ARG A 101 6.37 17.94 0.57
C ARG A 101 6.45 19.40 1.00
N HIS A 102 5.72 19.78 2.06
CA HIS A 102 5.70 21.16 2.54
C HIS A 102 6.98 21.53 3.27
N HIS A 103 7.50 20.61 4.09
CA HIS A 103 8.71 20.81 4.88
C HIS A 103 9.98 20.26 4.20
N ASP A 104 9.83 19.47 3.12
CA ASP A 104 10.92 18.74 2.48
C ASP A 104 11.61 17.77 3.45
N GLU A 105 10.78 17.02 4.19
CA GLU A 105 11.19 16.08 5.22
C GLU A 105 10.48 14.74 5.04
N LEU A 106 11.09 13.66 5.53
CA LEU A 106 10.43 12.37 5.67
C LEU A 106 9.60 12.37 6.96
N VAL A 107 8.58 11.52 7.00
CA VAL A 107 7.80 11.24 8.20
C VAL A 107 7.81 9.73 8.40
N ILE A 108 8.14 9.26 9.60
CA ILE A 108 8.15 7.82 9.92
C ILE A 108 7.25 7.53 11.11
N ALA A 109 6.68 6.33 11.16
CA ALA A 109 6.08 5.79 12.38
C ALA A 109 6.99 4.73 13.01
N ASP A 110 6.92 4.63 14.33
CA ASP A 110 7.61 3.61 15.11
C ASP A 110 6.61 2.92 16.02
N GLU A 111 6.34 1.66 15.71
CA GLU A 111 5.24 0.89 16.28
C GLU A 111 5.46 0.65 17.77
N ALA A 112 6.69 0.28 18.15
CA ALA A 112 7.09 0.06 19.53
C ALA A 112 6.89 1.28 20.45
N THR A 113 6.86 2.49 19.89
CA THR A 113 6.61 3.72 20.66
C THR A 113 5.27 4.39 20.37
N GLY A 114 4.55 3.94 19.34
CA GLY A 114 3.31 4.56 18.85
C GLY A 114 3.48 6.00 18.34
N LYS A 115 4.71 6.39 17.97
CA LYS A 115 5.06 7.77 17.61
C LYS A 115 5.28 7.94 16.13
N ILE A 116 4.85 9.09 15.63
CA ILE A 116 5.15 9.55 14.28
C ILE A 116 6.14 10.71 14.40
N TRP A 117 7.30 10.63 13.72
CA TRP A 117 8.31 11.70 13.72
C TRP A 117 8.53 12.27 12.33
N ARG A 118 8.73 13.59 12.26
CA ARG A 118 9.40 14.20 11.11
C ARG A 118 10.90 13.94 11.20
N VAL A 119 11.51 13.59 10.08
CA VAL A 119 12.91 13.19 9.96
C VAL A 119 13.53 13.86 8.74
N GLY A 120 14.61 14.62 8.95
CA GLY A 120 15.39 15.15 7.84
C GLY A 120 16.15 14.03 7.11
N PHE A 121 16.57 14.26 5.86
CA PHE A 121 17.42 13.33 5.11
C PHE A 121 18.82 13.11 5.74
N ASP A 122 19.16 13.82 6.82
CA ASP A 122 20.33 13.57 7.66
C ASP A 122 20.06 12.63 8.85
N GLY A 123 18.86 12.05 8.93
CA GLY A 123 18.42 11.12 9.96
C GLY A 123 17.98 11.77 11.28
N LYS A 124 18.04 13.10 11.39
CA LYS A 124 17.64 13.79 12.62
C LYS A 124 16.13 13.88 12.73
N ARG A 125 15.63 13.49 13.90
CA ARG A 125 14.22 13.59 14.27
C ARG A 125 13.89 14.97 14.83
N HIS A 126 12.65 15.39 14.57
CA HIS A 126 12.05 16.59 15.11
C HIS A 126 10.85 16.23 16.01
N ASP A 127 9.86 17.11 16.10
CA ASP A 127 8.66 16.91 16.91
C ASP A 127 7.92 15.62 16.55
N SER A 128 7.26 15.03 17.55
CA SER A 128 6.44 13.83 17.38
C SER A 128 4.96 14.14 17.38
N ILE A 129 4.20 13.40 16.58
CA ILE A 129 2.75 13.31 16.63
C ILE A 129 2.39 12.00 17.34
N GLU A 130 1.41 12.08 18.24
CA GLU A 130 0.84 10.93 18.94
C GLU A 130 -0.67 10.96 18.71
N ILE A 131 -1.25 9.81 18.34
CA ILE A 131 -2.68 9.67 18.11
C ILE A 131 -3.25 8.80 19.22
N GLU A 132 -4.21 9.34 19.98
CA GLU A 132 -4.85 8.60 21.07
C GLU A 132 -5.54 7.34 20.51
N GLY A 133 -5.11 6.16 20.97
CA GLY A 133 -5.66 4.87 20.54
C GLY A 133 -5.02 4.27 19.29
N ALA A 134 -3.96 4.87 18.74
CA ALA A 134 -3.13 4.24 17.69
C ALA A 134 -1.93 3.47 18.25
N ASP A 135 -1.50 3.75 19.48
CA ASP A 135 -0.48 2.96 20.20
C ASP A 135 -1.10 1.67 20.76
N ASP A 136 -0.76 0.53 20.17
CA ASP A 136 -1.33 -0.78 20.52
C ASP A 136 -0.32 -1.94 20.45
N GLY A 137 0.97 -1.66 20.65
CA GLY A 137 2.03 -2.65 20.46
C GLY A 137 2.07 -3.12 19.00
N ASN A 138 2.17 -4.43 18.78
CA ASN A 138 2.29 -5.12 17.46
C ASN A 138 1.00 -5.11 16.61
N SER A 139 0.20 -4.07 16.78
CA SER A 139 -1.00 -3.76 16.00
C SER A 139 -1.19 -2.25 15.90
N GLY A 140 -0.07 -1.55 15.87
CA GLY A 140 0.08 -0.10 15.95
C GLY A 140 -0.08 0.55 14.59
N ILE A 141 0.83 1.47 14.27
CA ILE A 141 0.79 2.29 13.05
C ILE A 141 1.65 1.63 11.97
N GLU A 142 1.05 1.32 10.83
CA GLU A 142 1.71 0.58 9.73
C GLU A 142 1.88 1.43 8.46
N GLY A 143 0.94 2.36 8.20
CA GLY A 143 0.93 3.12 6.96
C GLY A 143 0.83 4.62 7.17
N LEU A 144 1.59 5.39 6.39
CA LEU A 144 1.52 6.84 6.36
C LEU A 144 1.46 7.37 4.92
N THR A 145 0.61 8.36 4.67
CA THR A 145 0.67 9.08 3.39
C THR A 145 0.12 10.49 3.50
N PHE A 146 0.59 11.39 2.63
CA PHE A 146 0.03 12.73 2.50
C PHE A 146 -0.82 12.83 1.24
N ASP A 147 -1.96 13.50 1.35
CA ASP A 147 -2.74 13.88 0.17
C ASP A 147 -2.23 15.19 -0.47
N ASP A 148 -3.01 15.75 -1.39
CA ASP A 148 -2.68 17.02 -2.06
C ASP A 148 -3.00 18.28 -1.25
N ASP A 149 -3.72 18.15 -0.14
CA ASP A 149 -4.05 19.25 0.78
C ASP A 149 -3.09 19.31 1.99
N ASP A 150 -2.05 18.46 1.98
CA ASP A 150 -1.09 18.22 3.07
C ASP A 150 -1.76 17.65 4.34
N HIS A 151 -2.84 16.87 4.19
CA HIS A 151 -3.38 16.07 5.28
C HIS A 151 -2.61 14.76 5.39
N LEU A 152 -2.26 14.37 6.62
CA LEU A 152 -1.57 13.12 6.91
C LEU A 152 -2.61 12.03 7.20
N PHE A 153 -2.65 11.00 6.34
CA PHE A 153 -3.40 9.78 6.60
C PHE A 153 -2.52 8.77 7.32
N VAL A 154 -3.10 8.11 8.32
CA VAL A 154 -2.42 7.14 9.19
C VAL A 154 -3.25 5.86 9.27
N ALA A 155 -2.68 4.72 8.90
CA ALA A 155 -3.27 3.41 9.11
C ALA A 155 -2.81 2.84 10.46
N LYS A 156 -3.79 2.40 11.25
CA LYS A 156 -3.57 1.49 12.38
C LYS A 156 -3.94 0.08 11.94
N GLU A 157 -3.05 -0.88 12.14
CA GLU A 157 -3.13 -2.24 11.59
C GLU A 157 -4.48 -2.93 11.86
N LYS A 158 -4.75 -3.25 13.14
CA LYS A 158 -5.87 -4.10 13.56
C LYS A 158 -6.27 -3.87 15.04
N ASP A 159 -7.22 -4.64 15.53
CA ASP A 159 -7.73 -4.62 16.92
C ASP A 159 -8.17 -3.26 17.53
N PRO A 160 -8.94 -2.41 16.83
CA PRO A 160 -9.47 -2.57 15.48
C PRO A 160 -8.62 -1.84 14.42
N ALA A 161 -8.74 -2.26 13.16
CA ALA A 161 -8.18 -1.52 12.02
C ALA A 161 -8.82 -0.13 11.92
N ARG A 162 -8.01 0.91 11.72
CA ARG A 162 -8.49 2.31 11.62
C ARG A 162 -7.67 3.10 10.61
N ILE A 163 -8.32 4.08 9.99
CA ILE A 163 -7.63 5.13 9.25
C ILE A 163 -7.97 6.47 9.91
N TYR A 164 -6.92 7.21 10.26
CA TYR A 164 -7.01 8.58 10.75
C TYR A 164 -6.62 9.54 9.63
N GLU A 165 -7.27 10.70 9.58
CA GLU A 165 -6.88 11.85 8.76
C GLU A 165 -6.52 12.98 9.71
N LEU A 166 -5.29 13.47 9.61
CA LEU A 166 -4.78 14.58 10.42
C LEU A 166 -4.59 15.83 9.58
N GLY A 167 -4.95 16.98 10.14
CA GLY A 167 -4.59 18.27 9.59
C GLY A 167 -3.11 18.58 9.79
N ARG A 168 -2.66 19.70 9.23
CA ARG A 168 -1.26 20.13 9.24
C ARG A 168 -0.71 20.35 10.66
N ASP A 169 -1.57 20.73 11.60
CA ASP A 169 -1.19 20.98 12.99
C ASP A 169 -1.28 19.70 13.85
N GLY A 170 -1.56 18.54 13.24
CA GLY A 170 -1.67 17.24 13.89
C GLY A 170 -3.03 16.98 14.55
N GLU A 171 -4.02 17.84 14.33
CA GLU A 171 -5.38 17.63 14.79
C GLU A 171 -6.08 16.53 14.01
N VAL A 172 -6.82 15.66 14.69
CA VAL A 172 -7.61 14.61 14.05
C VAL A 172 -8.83 15.24 13.37
N LEU A 173 -8.86 15.20 12.04
CA LEU A 173 -9.96 15.65 11.20
C LEU A 173 -10.98 14.54 10.98
N HIS A 174 -10.49 13.32 10.75
CA HIS A 174 -11.28 12.12 10.58
C HIS A 174 -10.67 10.95 11.32
N ASP A 175 -11.53 10.06 11.81
CA ASP A 175 -11.15 8.82 12.46
C ASP A 175 -12.22 7.77 12.13
N LYS A 176 -11.87 6.81 11.26
CA LYS A 176 -12.78 5.76 10.82
C LYS A 176 -12.26 4.39 11.17
N LYS A 177 -13.11 3.60 11.82
CA LYS A 177 -12.91 2.15 11.94
C LYS A 177 -13.10 1.49 10.58
N ILE A 178 -12.17 0.62 10.21
CA ILE A 178 -12.18 -0.14 8.97
C ILE A 178 -12.61 -1.59 9.24
N ASP A 179 -13.42 -2.14 8.32
CA ASP A 179 -13.98 -3.49 8.42
C ASP A 179 -13.89 -4.27 7.08
N PHE A 180 -13.17 -3.74 6.07
CA PHE A 180 -13.07 -4.36 4.73
C PHE A 180 -11.85 -5.27 4.55
N THR A 181 -10.92 -5.26 5.51
CA THR A 181 -9.66 -6.02 5.53
C THR A 181 -9.42 -6.51 6.97
N GLU A 182 -8.71 -7.62 7.13
CA GLU A 182 -8.34 -8.15 8.46
C GLU A 182 -7.25 -7.29 9.13
N ASP A 183 -6.30 -6.79 8.34
CA ASP A 183 -5.25 -5.84 8.72
C ASP A 183 -5.02 -4.80 7.61
N LEU A 184 -4.44 -3.67 8.02
CA LEU A 184 -3.90 -2.63 7.14
C LEU A 184 -2.38 -2.65 7.26
N SER A 185 -1.67 -2.82 6.15
CA SER A 185 -0.21 -2.76 6.13
C SER A 185 0.36 -1.45 5.59
N ALA A 186 -0.32 -0.80 4.65
CA ALA A 186 0.15 0.49 4.12
C ALA A 186 -0.96 1.36 3.52
N LEU A 187 -0.64 2.65 3.34
CA LEU A 187 -1.47 3.63 2.66
C LEU A 187 -0.66 4.38 1.61
N SER A 188 -1.29 4.74 0.49
CA SER A 188 -0.70 5.70 -0.44
C SER A 188 -1.76 6.52 -1.15
N TRP A 189 -1.53 7.83 -1.25
CA TRP A 189 -2.34 8.71 -2.07
C TRP A 189 -1.89 8.66 -3.53
N ASN A 190 -2.83 8.44 -4.45
CA ASN A 190 -2.59 8.61 -5.88
C ASN A 190 -3.09 9.99 -6.35
N PRO A 191 -2.21 10.96 -6.63
CA PRO A 191 -2.63 12.28 -7.07
C PRO A 191 -3.16 12.31 -8.52
N GLN A 192 -3.00 11.22 -9.30
CA GLN A 192 -3.53 11.17 -10.68
C GLN A 192 -5.05 10.98 -10.70
N ASP A 193 -5.58 10.16 -9.80
CA ASP A 193 -7.03 9.89 -9.72
C ASP A 193 -7.68 10.51 -8.48
N GLY A 194 -6.89 11.00 -7.52
CA GLY A 194 -7.39 11.64 -6.31
C GLY A 194 -7.99 10.66 -5.32
N HIS A 195 -7.44 9.45 -5.24
CA HIS A 195 -7.89 8.41 -4.32
C HIS A 195 -6.79 7.97 -3.35
N LEU A 196 -7.23 7.62 -2.14
CA LEU A 196 -6.42 6.91 -1.17
C LEU A 196 -6.48 5.41 -1.50
N TYR A 197 -5.31 4.77 -1.47
CA TYR A 197 -5.17 3.33 -1.58
C TYR A 197 -4.71 2.74 -0.26
N ALA A 198 -5.25 1.57 0.08
CA ALA A 198 -4.86 0.79 1.24
C ALA A 198 -4.40 -0.60 0.84
N LEU A 199 -3.42 -1.13 1.56
CA LEU A 199 -2.91 -2.49 1.45
C LEU A 199 -3.35 -3.30 2.67
N GLY A 200 -3.67 -4.57 2.48
CA GLY A 200 -3.81 -5.52 3.57
C GLY A 200 -2.93 -6.74 3.30
N ASP A 201 -2.04 -7.05 4.25
CA ASP A 201 -1.15 -8.21 4.18
C ASP A 201 -1.99 -9.49 4.15
N HIS A 202 -2.78 -9.73 5.19
CA HIS A 202 -3.49 -10.99 5.36
C HIS A 202 -4.44 -11.31 4.19
N ASP A 203 -5.03 -10.26 3.62
CA ASP A 203 -5.94 -10.37 2.47
C ASP A 203 -5.21 -10.41 1.12
N HIS A 204 -3.90 -10.15 1.07
CA HIS A 204 -3.09 -9.98 -0.12
C HIS A 204 -3.81 -9.09 -1.14
N ALA A 205 -4.25 -7.91 -0.71
CA ALA A 205 -5.19 -7.10 -1.46
C ALA A 205 -4.86 -5.62 -1.43
N LEU A 206 -5.13 -4.98 -2.58
CA LEU A 206 -5.12 -3.54 -2.73
C LEU A 206 -6.56 -3.03 -2.78
N TYR A 207 -6.85 -1.95 -2.06
CA TYR A 207 -8.16 -1.31 -1.99
C TYR A 207 -8.05 0.14 -2.43
N GLN A 208 -8.86 0.57 -3.40
CA GLN A 208 -9.06 1.99 -3.69
C GLN A 208 -10.24 2.49 -2.84
N LEU A 209 -10.06 3.62 -2.15
CA LEU A 209 -11.05 4.20 -1.25
C LEU A 209 -11.62 5.51 -1.80
N ASP A 210 -12.87 5.81 -1.49
CA ASP A 210 -13.45 7.14 -1.69
C ASP A 210 -13.12 8.10 -0.53
N HIS A 211 -13.59 9.35 -0.63
CA HIS A 211 -13.38 10.36 0.42
C HIS A 211 -14.08 10.05 1.76
N ASP A 212 -15.06 9.14 1.76
CA ASP A 212 -15.67 8.64 2.99
C ASP A 212 -14.88 7.43 3.54
N LEU A 213 -13.75 7.05 2.92
CA LEU A 213 -12.95 5.85 3.18
C LEU A 213 -13.73 4.54 2.99
N ASP A 214 -14.70 4.52 2.08
CA ASP A 214 -15.38 3.31 1.64
C ASP A 214 -14.67 2.73 0.40
N VAL A 215 -14.62 1.41 0.31
CA VAL A 215 -13.99 0.72 -0.83
C VAL A 215 -14.75 0.98 -2.12
N VAL A 216 -14.04 1.41 -3.15
CA VAL A 216 -14.53 1.56 -4.53
C VAL A 216 -14.16 0.33 -5.36
N TYR A 217 -12.88 -0.04 -5.36
CA TYR A 217 -12.38 -1.24 -6.04
C TYR A 217 -11.46 -2.05 -5.14
N SER A 218 -11.34 -3.35 -5.41
CA SER A 218 -10.36 -4.22 -4.75
C SER A 218 -9.71 -5.17 -5.73
N TRP A 219 -8.39 -5.33 -5.61
CA TRP A 219 -7.59 -6.25 -6.41
C TRP A 219 -6.94 -7.30 -5.50
N ARG A 220 -6.90 -8.54 -5.95
CA ARG A 220 -6.12 -9.60 -5.29
C ARG A 220 -4.72 -9.57 -5.87
N LEU A 221 -3.73 -9.35 -5.01
CA LEU A 221 -2.33 -9.28 -5.39
C LEU A 221 -1.71 -10.68 -5.34
N PRO A 222 -0.87 -11.04 -6.32
CA PRO A 222 -0.05 -12.26 -6.27
C PRO A 222 1.26 -12.00 -5.53
N ILE A 223 1.18 -11.37 -4.35
CA ILE A 223 2.32 -10.97 -3.51
C ILE A 223 2.09 -11.57 -2.13
N GLU A 224 3.09 -12.27 -1.60
CA GLU A 224 3.09 -12.71 -0.21
C GLU A 224 3.58 -11.57 0.69
N HIS A 225 2.97 -11.35 1.85
CA HIS A 225 3.39 -10.31 2.80
C HIS A 225 3.60 -8.91 2.21
N PRO A 226 2.60 -8.33 1.51
CA PRO A 226 2.70 -6.98 0.96
C PRO A 226 2.61 -5.92 2.07
N GLU A 227 3.70 -5.18 2.31
CA GLU A 227 3.82 -4.28 3.47
C GLU A 227 3.93 -2.79 3.14
N GLY A 228 4.28 -2.42 1.90
CA GLY A 228 4.46 -1.01 1.55
C GLY A 228 4.01 -0.70 0.14
N LEU A 229 3.49 0.51 -0.09
CA LEU A 229 3.10 0.93 -1.44
C LEU A 229 3.34 2.41 -1.75
N ALA A 230 3.76 2.69 -2.99
CA ALA A 230 3.97 4.05 -3.46
C ALA A 230 3.52 4.24 -4.90
N PHE A 231 2.99 5.42 -5.21
CA PHE A 231 2.67 5.83 -6.58
C PHE A 231 3.74 6.74 -7.21
N ASP A 232 4.02 6.50 -8.50
CA ASP A 232 4.69 7.43 -9.41
C ASP A 232 3.86 7.59 -10.70
N GLY A 233 2.89 8.50 -10.68
CA GLY A 233 1.97 8.64 -11.81
C GLY A 233 1.06 7.42 -11.92
N ASP A 234 1.11 6.72 -13.06
CA ASP A 234 0.38 5.47 -13.29
C ASP A 234 1.12 4.22 -12.79
N ARG A 235 2.35 4.37 -12.30
CA ARG A 235 3.12 3.27 -11.70
C ARG A 235 2.79 3.12 -10.23
N LEU A 236 2.53 1.89 -9.83
CA LEU A 236 2.35 1.45 -8.46
C LEU A 236 3.52 0.53 -8.10
N PHE A 237 4.23 0.87 -7.04
CA PHE A 237 5.26 0.03 -6.44
C PHE A 237 4.73 -0.59 -5.17
N ILE A 238 4.97 -1.88 -4.97
CA ILE A 238 4.61 -2.59 -3.74
C ILE A 238 5.84 -3.37 -3.28
N VAL A 239 6.18 -3.31 -1.99
CA VAL A 239 7.22 -4.16 -1.40
C VAL A 239 6.60 -5.33 -0.64
N SER A 240 7.33 -6.44 -0.62
CA SER A 240 7.04 -7.59 0.23
C SER A 240 8.11 -7.68 1.29
N ASP A 241 7.69 -7.80 2.54
CA ASP A 241 8.56 -8.02 3.69
C ASP A 241 9.32 -9.35 3.50
N SER A 242 8.62 -10.48 3.67
CA SER A 242 9.27 -11.79 3.76
C SER A 242 10.00 -12.26 2.49
N ASP A 243 9.58 -11.79 1.30
CA ASP A 243 10.22 -12.16 0.05
C ASP A 243 11.42 -11.25 -0.31
N GLU A 244 11.58 -10.11 0.37
CA GLU A 244 12.54 -9.05 0.03
C GLU A 244 12.41 -8.66 -1.45
N ARG A 245 11.20 -8.31 -1.90
CA ARG A 245 10.91 -7.98 -3.30
C ARG A 245 10.23 -6.63 -3.44
N ILE A 246 10.44 -6.01 -4.60
CA ILE A 246 9.67 -4.86 -5.05
C ILE A 246 8.97 -5.22 -6.36
N TYR A 247 7.67 -4.97 -6.42
CA TYR A 247 6.81 -5.23 -7.56
C TYR A 247 6.42 -3.90 -8.19
N GLU A 248 6.49 -3.81 -9.51
CA GLU A 248 6.01 -2.67 -10.28
C GLU A 248 4.76 -3.07 -11.07
N PHE A 249 3.71 -2.26 -10.93
CA PHE A 249 2.48 -2.37 -11.69
C PHE A 249 2.18 -1.08 -12.45
N GLU A 250 1.46 -1.19 -13.56
CA GLU A 250 0.72 -0.09 -14.17
C GLU A 250 -0.73 -0.11 -13.69
N LEU A 251 -1.22 0.99 -13.15
CA LEU A 251 -2.65 1.20 -12.94
C LEU A 251 -3.27 1.70 -14.25
N ALA A 252 -3.69 0.76 -15.09
CA ALA A 252 -4.26 1.06 -16.39
C ALA A 252 -5.75 1.41 -16.28
N THR A 253 -6.11 2.56 -16.80
CA THR A 253 -7.50 2.99 -17.00
C THR A 253 -7.89 2.88 -18.48
N ASP A 254 -9.18 2.73 -18.78
CA ASP A 254 -9.69 2.59 -20.16
C ASP A 254 -9.81 3.92 -20.93
#